data_AF-A0A2S5K7D7-F1
#
_entry.id   AF-A0A2S5K7D7-F1
#
_cell.length_a   1.000
_cell.length_b   1.000
_cell.length_c   1.000
_cell.angle_alpha   90.00
_cell.angle_beta   90.00
_cell.angle_gamma   90.00
#
_symmetry.space_group_name_H-M   'P 1'
#
loop_
_entity.id
_entity.type
_entity.pdbx_description
1 polymer ?
#
loop_
_entity_poly.entity_id
_entity_poly.type
_entity_poly.pdbx_seq_one_letter_code
_entity_poly.pdbx_strand_id
1 'polypeptide(L)'
;MRKTFSAPRSAAVNNPAAAQARVEHAATQFRQAMADGDYAQARQCCEAVLRVMPNHMQVLSDYALTLMRTGDYKKSYKIYQKICQAPDAQRAQASETWLDGLTEVCGWLDKPDEVARYGLASLMHSDARFSAGQKHPFPADVPPAFNPHNPAENSIAFSLYGNQPRYCETLIKNVEVARELYPAWQCRVYLDESVPQHVWQRLQHAGAQLVDMSHEKEIQPTLWRFLVMDDPTVRRFIIRDADSLLSEREAAAVQAWLDSPFWFHHMRDYFTHTELLLAGMWGGCHGVVRNLAQQMRDFMARYTGNQRFTDQYFLKVALWPTVRASLLSHDDLFHFHQAQPWPAHAPVRWQTEHFHVGSNAGYASMTGKATAPCNGAQQVELACGGQSWCYPARVVNESEWVLPMPFFLIDAWKAGELTVRAC
;
A
#
# COMPACT_ATOMS: atom_id res chain seq x y z
N MET A 1 -55.62 9.44 -51.17
CA MET A 1 -54.83 10.60 -50.67
C MET A 1 -54.79 10.59 -49.15
N ARG A 2 -53.69 10.12 -48.56
CA ARG A 2 -53.27 10.45 -47.18
C ARG A 2 -51.74 10.53 -47.22
N LYS A 3 -51.21 11.76 -47.13
CA LYS A 3 -49.77 12.06 -47.13
C LYS A 3 -49.22 11.71 -45.74
N THR A 4 -48.29 10.78 -45.70
CA THR A 4 -47.42 10.49 -44.55
C THR A 4 -46.32 11.55 -44.49
N PHE A 5 -46.21 12.25 -43.37
CA PHE A 5 -45.08 13.12 -43.08
C PHE A 5 -43.91 12.26 -42.59
N SER A 6 -42.79 12.26 -43.32
CA SER A 6 -41.51 11.74 -42.81
C SER A 6 -40.86 12.82 -41.94
N ALA A 7 -40.65 12.52 -40.66
CA ALA A 7 -39.74 13.31 -39.82
C ALA A 7 -38.30 13.03 -40.27
N PRO A 8 -37.43 14.05 -40.39
CA PRO A 8 -36.05 13.86 -40.82
C PRO A 8 -35.24 13.19 -39.69
N ARG A 9 -34.54 12.11 -40.04
CA ARG A 9 -33.41 11.61 -39.25
C ARG A 9 -32.40 12.74 -39.08
N SER A 10 -32.18 13.19 -37.85
CA SER A 10 -31.08 14.11 -37.55
C SER A 10 -29.76 13.38 -37.85
N ALA A 11 -29.15 13.71 -38.99
CA ALA A 11 -27.76 13.42 -39.25
C ALA A 11 -26.91 14.28 -38.31
N ALA A 12 -26.66 13.78 -37.10
CA ALA A 12 -25.65 14.35 -36.23
C ALA A 12 -24.31 14.11 -36.90
N VAL A 13 -23.80 15.16 -37.54
CA VAL A 13 -22.46 15.24 -38.11
C VAL A 13 -21.47 14.89 -37.00
N ASN A 14 -20.84 13.72 -37.11
CA ASN A 14 -19.68 13.34 -36.29
C ASN A 14 -18.52 14.29 -36.63
N ASN A 15 -18.47 15.44 -35.96
CA ASN A 15 -17.35 16.37 -36.03
C ASN A 15 -16.16 15.77 -35.22
N PRO A 16 -15.07 15.34 -35.88
CA PRO A 16 -13.94 14.69 -35.21
C PRO A 16 -13.28 15.59 -34.16
N ALA A 17 -13.21 16.90 -34.42
CA ALA A 17 -12.62 17.87 -33.48
C ALA A 17 -13.48 18.02 -32.22
N ALA A 18 -14.82 17.99 -32.37
CA ALA A 18 -15.73 18.03 -31.23
C ALA A 18 -15.70 16.72 -30.42
N ALA A 19 -15.46 15.58 -31.06
CA ALA A 19 -15.26 14.31 -30.37
C ALA A 19 -13.93 14.29 -29.60
N GLN A 20 -12.84 14.79 -30.20
CA GLN A 20 -11.53 14.90 -29.57
C GLN A 20 -11.57 15.82 -28.33
N ALA A 21 -12.18 17.01 -28.44
CA ALA A 21 -12.32 17.93 -27.31
C ALA A 21 -13.12 17.33 -26.13
N ARG A 22 -14.13 16.51 -26.42
CA ARG A 22 -14.89 15.80 -25.37
C ARG A 22 -14.05 14.73 -24.67
N VAL A 23 -13.21 14.01 -25.42
CA VAL A 23 -12.30 12.99 -24.84
C VAL A 23 -11.27 13.66 -23.93
N GLU A 24 -10.68 14.77 -24.33
CA GLU A 24 -9.70 15.52 -23.53
C GLU A 24 -10.32 16.11 -22.25
N HIS A 25 -11.54 16.64 -22.36
CA HIS A 25 -12.29 17.11 -21.20
C HIS A 25 -12.60 15.97 -20.21
N ALA A 26 -13.09 14.83 -20.72
CA ALA A 26 -13.36 13.65 -19.89
C ALA A 26 -12.10 13.10 -19.22
N ALA A 27 -10.95 13.10 -19.90
CA ALA A 27 -9.68 12.68 -19.32
C ALA A 27 -9.23 13.59 -18.16
N THR A 28 -9.47 14.90 -18.27
CA THR A 28 -9.13 15.87 -17.21
C THR A 28 -10.03 15.69 -15.99
N GLN A 29 -11.34 15.54 -16.19
CA GLN A 29 -12.29 15.25 -15.11
C GLN A 29 -12.01 13.89 -14.44
N PHE A 30 -11.64 12.87 -15.23
CA PHE A 30 -11.26 11.57 -14.71
C PHE A 30 -10.07 11.67 -13.75
N ARG A 31 -9.01 12.40 -14.13
CA ARG A 31 -7.83 12.57 -13.26
C ARG A 31 -8.18 13.26 -11.94
N GLN A 32 -9.02 14.31 -11.99
CA GLN A 32 -9.48 15.00 -10.80
C GLN A 32 -10.31 14.07 -9.90
N ALA A 33 -11.30 13.38 -10.47
CA ALA A 33 -12.14 12.44 -9.73
C ALA A 33 -11.33 11.31 -9.09
N MET A 34 -10.32 10.77 -9.78
CA MET A 34 -9.41 9.77 -9.22
C MET A 34 -8.54 10.32 -8.09
N ALA A 35 -8.10 11.58 -8.17
CA ALA A 35 -7.35 12.24 -7.11
C ALA A 35 -8.23 12.48 -5.86
N ASP A 36 -9.51 12.78 -6.06
CA ASP A 36 -10.49 13.02 -4.99
C ASP A 36 -11.08 11.72 -4.42
N GLY A 37 -10.80 10.56 -5.05
CA GLY A 37 -11.39 9.27 -4.69
C GLY A 37 -12.86 9.11 -5.10
N ASP A 38 -13.38 10.00 -5.96
CA ASP A 38 -14.73 9.91 -6.52
C ASP A 38 -14.76 8.93 -7.69
N TYR A 39 -14.79 7.63 -7.37
CA TYR A 39 -14.84 6.57 -8.36
C TYR A 39 -16.14 6.55 -9.17
N ALA A 40 -17.23 7.12 -8.64
CA ALA A 40 -18.50 7.20 -9.35
C ALA A 40 -18.41 8.22 -10.49
N GLN A 41 -17.85 9.40 -10.23
CA GLN A 41 -17.59 10.40 -11.26
C GLN A 41 -16.54 9.92 -12.27
N ALA A 42 -15.46 9.29 -11.80
CA ALA A 42 -14.43 8.72 -12.67
C ALA A 42 -15.02 7.66 -13.63
N ARG A 43 -15.91 6.80 -13.13
CA ARG A 43 -16.64 5.81 -13.94
C ARG A 43 -17.43 6.47 -15.07
N GLN A 44 -18.15 7.56 -14.79
CA GLN A 44 -18.94 8.27 -15.80
C GLN A 44 -18.04 8.86 -16.91
N CYS A 45 -16.86 9.38 -16.55
CA CYS A 45 -15.88 9.87 -17.52
C CYS A 45 -15.41 8.76 -18.45
N CYS A 46 -15.07 7.57 -17.91
CA CYS A 46 -14.71 6.41 -18.72
C CYS A 46 -15.83 5.98 -19.67
N GLU A 47 -17.08 5.93 -19.18
CA GLU A 47 -18.24 5.58 -20.00
C GLU A 47 -18.46 6.55 -21.16
N ALA A 48 -18.25 7.86 -20.94
CA ALA A 48 -18.34 8.87 -21.99
C ALA A 48 -17.32 8.65 -23.10
N VAL A 49 -16.07 8.30 -22.77
CA VAL A 49 -15.01 8.03 -23.74
C VAL A 49 -15.27 6.71 -24.48
N LEU A 50 -15.66 5.65 -23.77
CA LEU A 50 -15.91 4.32 -24.36
C LEU A 50 -17.13 4.28 -25.29
N ARG A 51 -18.07 5.22 -25.19
CA ARG A 51 -19.15 5.38 -26.19
C ARG A 51 -18.63 5.80 -27.57
N VAL A 52 -17.51 6.52 -27.61
CA VAL A 52 -16.87 6.98 -28.87
C VAL A 52 -15.77 6.00 -29.29
N MET A 53 -14.99 5.50 -28.34
CA MET A 53 -13.84 4.61 -28.56
C MET A 53 -13.96 3.31 -27.75
N PRO A 54 -14.83 2.35 -28.17
CA PRO A 54 -15.21 1.19 -27.36
C PRO A 54 -14.10 0.16 -27.08
N ASN A 55 -12.97 0.28 -27.79
CA ASN A 55 -11.82 -0.62 -27.68
C ASN A 55 -10.54 0.10 -27.18
N HIS A 56 -10.67 1.30 -26.61
CA HIS A 56 -9.53 2.01 -26.05
C HIS A 56 -9.03 1.29 -24.78
N MET A 57 -7.89 0.61 -24.86
CA MET A 57 -7.45 -0.34 -23.82
C MET A 57 -7.07 0.31 -22.48
N GLN A 58 -6.39 1.46 -22.50
CA GLN A 58 -6.15 2.24 -21.28
C GLN A 58 -7.46 2.59 -20.55
N VAL A 59 -8.42 3.18 -21.27
CA VAL A 59 -9.72 3.57 -20.69
C VAL A 59 -10.54 2.36 -20.24
N LEU A 60 -10.44 1.21 -20.92
CA LEU A 60 -11.05 -0.04 -20.45
C LEU A 60 -10.44 -0.50 -19.11
N SER A 61 -9.14 -0.32 -18.92
CA SER A 61 -8.45 -0.66 -17.67
C SER A 61 -8.93 0.25 -16.53
N ASP A 62 -8.99 1.56 -16.79
CA ASP A 62 -9.50 2.56 -15.85
C ASP A 62 -10.99 2.34 -15.53
N TYR A 63 -11.79 1.98 -16.53
CA TYR A 63 -13.20 1.65 -16.35
C TYR A 63 -13.39 0.42 -15.48
N ALA A 64 -12.62 -0.64 -15.72
CA ALA A 64 -12.68 -1.86 -14.92
C ALA A 64 -12.30 -1.59 -13.46
N LEU A 65 -11.30 -0.73 -13.21
CA LEU A 65 -10.91 -0.30 -11.87
C LEU A 65 -12.04 0.47 -11.19
N THR A 66 -12.64 1.47 -11.85
CA THR A 66 -13.74 2.25 -11.25
C THR A 66 -14.98 1.39 -10.98
N LEU A 67 -15.28 0.40 -11.83
CA LEU A 67 -16.32 -0.60 -11.57
C LEU A 67 -16.04 -1.40 -10.31
N MET A 68 -14.80 -1.88 -10.15
CA MET A 68 -14.38 -2.62 -8.96
C MET A 68 -14.49 -1.78 -7.68
N ARG A 69 -14.00 -0.53 -7.72
CA ARG A 69 -14.06 0.40 -6.58
C ARG A 69 -15.49 0.83 -6.22
N THR A 70 -16.45 0.69 -7.14
CA THR A 70 -17.89 0.94 -6.91
C THR A 70 -18.68 -0.34 -6.62
N GLY A 71 -18.02 -1.48 -6.41
CA GLY A 71 -18.64 -2.76 -6.03
C GLY A 71 -19.23 -3.56 -7.19
N ASP A 72 -19.08 -3.13 -8.44
CA ASP A 72 -19.56 -3.86 -9.63
C ASP A 72 -18.51 -4.88 -10.12
N TYR A 73 -18.16 -5.82 -9.23
CA TYR A 73 -17.08 -6.80 -9.46
C TYR A 73 -17.32 -7.68 -10.69
N LYS A 74 -18.56 -8.13 -10.90
CA LYS A 74 -18.91 -8.99 -12.04
C LYS A 74 -18.69 -8.28 -13.38
N LYS A 75 -19.03 -6.99 -13.47
CA LYS A 75 -18.81 -6.21 -14.69
C LYS A 75 -17.34 -5.86 -14.85
N SER A 76 -16.65 -5.48 -13.77
CA SER A 76 -15.21 -5.24 -13.77
C SER A 76 -14.44 -6.44 -14.32
N TYR A 77 -14.71 -7.65 -13.79
CA TYR A 77 -14.13 -8.90 -14.27
C TYR A 77 -14.34 -9.12 -15.77
N LYS A 78 -15.54 -8.89 -16.30
CA LYS A 78 -15.81 -9.02 -17.75
C LYS A 78 -14.97 -8.07 -18.58
N ILE A 79 -14.75 -6.83 -18.11
CA ILE A 79 -13.92 -5.86 -18.83
C ILE A 79 -12.44 -6.28 -18.78
N TYR A 80 -11.92 -6.70 -17.63
CA TYR A 80 -10.55 -7.21 -17.54
C TYR A 80 -10.34 -8.48 -18.36
N GLN A 81 -11.31 -9.40 -18.39
CA GLN A 81 -11.28 -10.57 -19.29
C GLN A 81 -11.25 -10.16 -20.76
N LYS A 82 -12.01 -9.13 -21.17
CA LYS A 82 -11.93 -8.57 -22.53
C LYS A 82 -10.52 -8.07 -22.85
N ILE A 83 -9.85 -7.40 -21.91
CA ILE A 83 -8.45 -6.96 -22.07
C ILE A 83 -7.53 -8.19 -22.19
N CYS A 84 -7.69 -9.17 -21.29
CA CYS A 84 -6.90 -10.40 -21.27
C CYS A 84 -6.98 -11.19 -22.59
N GLN A 85 -8.17 -11.23 -23.21
CA GLN A 85 -8.46 -11.98 -24.43
C GLN A 85 -8.15 -11.19 -25.72
N ALA A 86 -7.79 -9.91 -25.61
CA ALA A 86 -7.44 -9.09 -26.77
C ALA A 86 -6.11 -9.53 -27.40
N PRO A 87 -5.90 -9.36 -28.73
CA PRO A 87 -4.62 -9.62 -29.37
C PRO A 87 -3.47 -8.84 -28.71
N ASP A 88 -2.28 -9.41 -28.69
CA ASP A 88 -1.11 -8.86 -27.98
C ASP A 88 -0.82 -7.39 -28.32
N ALA A 89 -0.89 -7.03 -29.60
CA ALA A 89 -0.66 -5.65 -30.06
C ALA A 89 -1.69 -4.64 -29.51
N GLN A 90 -2.93 -5.07 -29.27
CA GLN A 90 -3.93 -4.23 -28.62
C GLN A 90 -3.75 -4.25 -27.11
N ARG A 91 -3.55 -5.43 -26.52
CA ARG A 91 -3.36 -5.60 -25.06
C ARG A 91 -2.17 -4.81 -24.53
N ALA A 92 -1.12 -4.61 -25.34
CA ALA A 92 0.02 -3.76 -25.02
C ALA A 92 -0.34 -2.27 -24.78
N GLN A 93 -1.53 -1.82 -25.18
CA GLN A 93 -2.03 -0.46 -24.96
C GLN A 93 -2.91 -0.34 -23.69
N ALA A 94 -3.08 -1.42 -22.92
CA ALA A 94 -3.76 -1.39 -21.64
C ALA A 94 -2.88 -0.76 -20.55
N SER A 95 -3.48 -0.41 -19.41
CA SER A 95 -2.71 0.08 -18.25
C SER A 95 -1.67 -0.96 -17.83
N GLU A 96 -0.46 -0.54 -17.45
CA GLU A 96 0.59 -1.47 -16.99
C GLU A 96 0.12 -2.39 -15.85
N THR A 97 -0.87 -1.96 -15.06
CA THR A 97 -1.43 -2.66 -13.89
C THR A 97 -2.72 -3.43 -14.17
N TRP A 98 -3.10 -3.64 -15.44
CA TRP A 98 -4.37 -4.31 -15.76
C TRP A 98 -4.44 -5.75 -15.23
N LEU A 99 -3.31 -6.45 -15.12
CA LEU A 99 -3.22 -7.79 -14.51
C LEU A 99 -3.40 -7.75 -13.00
N ASP A 100 -2.89 -6.71 -12.32
CA ASP A 100 -3.12 -6.49 -10.89
C ASP A 100 -4.61 -6.30 -10.62
N GLY A 101 -5.27 -5.45 -11.41
CA GLY A 101 -6.72 -5.24 -11.33
C GLY A 101 -7.54 -6.49 -11.63
N LEU A 102 -7.12 -7.31 -12.61
CA LEU A 102 -7.76 -8.59 -12.90
C LEU A 102 -7.59 -9.59 -11.75
N THR A 103 -6.41 -9.64 -11.14
CA THR A 103 -6.14 -10.50 -9.98
C THR A 103 -6.99 -10.08 -8.79
N GLU A 104 -7.04 -8.77 -8.51
CA GLU A 104 -7.83 -8.21 -7.43
C GLU A 104 -9.32 -8.52 -7.57
N VAL A 105 -9.91 -8.31 -8.76
CA VAL A 105 -11.34 -8.61 -8.96
C VAL A 105 -11.64 -10.11 -8.89
N CYS A 106 -10.68 -10.98 -9.22
CA CYS A 106 -10.82 -12.42 -9.00
C CYS A 106 -10.86 -12.75 -7.51
N GLY A 107 -10.07 -12.07 -6.69
CA GLY A 107 -10.11 -12.19 -5.23
C GLY A 107 -11.47 -11.79 -4.66
N TRP A 108 -12.01 -10.64 -5.07
CA TRP A 108 -13.36 -10.20 -4.67
C TRP A 108 -14.49 -11.12 -5.13
N LEU A 109 -14.27 -11.90 -6.19
CA LEU A 109 -15.25 -12.86 -6.73
C LEU A 109 -15.04 -14.30 -6.22
N ASP A 110 -14.13 -14.51 -5.27
CA ASP A 110 -13.78 -15.82 -4.70
C ASP A 110 -13.38 -16.84 -5.79
N LYS A 111 -12.41 -16.44 -6.63
CA LYS A 111 -11.88 -17.24 -7.75
C LYS A 111 -10.41 -17.62 -7.52
N PRO A 112 -10.10 -18.52 -6.58
CA PRO A 112 -8.71 -18.79 -6.14
C PRO A 112 -7.78 -19.23 -7.28
N ASP A 113 -8.24 -20.11 -8.18
CA ASP A 113 -7.43 -20.56 -9.33
C ASP A 113 -7.07 -19.40 -10.29
N GLU A 114 -8.00 -18.44 -10.44
CA GLU A 114 -7.76 -17.27 -11.28
C GLU A 114 -6.88 -16.24 -10.57
N VAL A 115 -7.00 -16.09 -9.25
CA VAL A 115 -6.08 -15.29 -8.43
C VAL A 115 -4.65 -15.80 -8.59
N ALA A 116 -4.42 -17.10 -8.42
CA ALA A 116 -3.11 -17.70 -8.57
C ALA A 116 -2.55 -17.47 -9.98
N ARG A 117 -3.36 -17.77 -11.01
CA ARG A 117 -2.94 -17.65 -12.41
C ARG A 117 -2.62 -16.21 -12.82
N TYR A 118 -3.51 -15.26 -12.52
CA TYR A 118 -3.33 -13.87 -12.96
C TYR A 118 -2.33 -13.11 -12.09
N GLY A 119 -2.27 -13.41 -10.80
CA GLY A 119 -1.29 -12.80 -9.90
C GLY A 119 0.13 -13.27 -10.24
N LEU A 120 0.33 -14.56 -10.50
CA LEU A 120 1.60 -15.08 -11.00
C LEU A 120 1.99 -14.42 -12.33
N ALA A 121 1.05 -14.30 -13.27
CA ALA A 121 1.31 -13.64 -14.55
C ALA A 121 1.72 -12.17 -14.36
N SER A 122 1.08 -11.43 -13.45
CA SER A 122 1.45 -10.05 -13.13
C SER A 122 2.89 -9.96 -12.60
N LEU A 123 3.22 -10.80 -11.61
CA LEU A 123 4.54 -10.85 -11.01
C LEU A 123 5.63 -11.26 -12.01
N MET A 124 5.37 -12.25 -12.87
CA MET A 124 6.31 -12.67 -13.93
C MET A 124 6.54 -11.57 -14.96
N HIS A 125 5.50 -10.82 -15.35
CA HIS A 125 5.65 -9.66 -16.26
C HIS A 125 6.53 -8.58 -15.63
N SER A 126 6.27 -8.26 -14.36
CA SER A 126 7.08 -7.29 -13.62
C SER A 126 8.53 -7.77 -13.48
N ASP A 127 8.75 -9.04 -13.15
CA ASP A 127 10.07 -9.64 -13.01
C ASP A 127 10.87 -9.59 -14.32
N ALA A 128 10.24 -9.93 -15.44
CA ALA A 128 10.87 -9.85 -16.76
C ALA A 128 11.33 -8.42 -17.10
N ARG A 129 10.60 -7.40 -16.64
CA ARG A 129 10.96 -5.98 -16.85
C ARG A 129 12.11 -5.52 -15.96
N PHE A 130 12.12 -5.93 -14.69
CA PHE A 130 13.01 -5.32 -13.70
C PHE A 130 14.21 -6.18 -13.31
N SER A 131 14.19 -7.50 -13.52
CA SER A 131 15.24 -8.42 -13.06
C SER A 131 16.63 -8.21 -13.67
N ALA A 132 16.70 -7.53 -14.82
CA ALA A 132 17.93 -7.23 -15.54
C ALA A 132 18.61 -5.92 -15.09
N GLY A 133 18.08 -5.24 -14.06
CA GLY A 133 18.66 -4.02 -13.50
C GLY A 133 20.03 -4.23 -12.83
N GLN A 134 20.59 -3.14 -12.31
CA GLN A 134 21.88 -3.17 -11.62
C GLN A 134 21.83 -4.10 -10.40
N LYS A 135 22.83 -4.98 -10.28
CA LYS A 135 22.97 -5.91 -9.16
C LYS A 135 24.10 -5.48 -8.24
N HIS A 136 23.90 -5.67 -6.94
CA HIS A 136 24.96 -5.54 -5.95
C HIS A 136 25.58 -6.91 -5.65
N PRO A 137 26.90 -7.01 -5.45
CA PRO A 137 27.54 -8.26 -5.07
C PRO A 137 27.19 -8.63 -3.63
N PHE A 138 26.98 -9.92 -3.39
CA PHE A 138 26.83 -10.44 -2.04
C PHE A 138 28.20 -10.49 -1.34
N PRO A 139 28.32 -10.03 -0.08
CA PRO A 139 29.58 -10.08 0.66
C PRO A 139 30.11 -11.49 0.93
N ALA A 140 29.21 -12.49 0.98
CA ALA A 140 29.49 -13.90 1.20
C ALA A 140 28.34 -14.76 0.65
N ASP A 141 28.55 -16.07 0.53
CA ASP A 141 27.54 -17.01 0.00
C ASP A 141 26.28 -17.06 0.88
N VAL A 142 26.45 -16.94 2.20
CA VAL A 142 25.37 -16.91 3.19
C VAL A 142 25.55 -15.72 4.14
N PRO A 143 24.46 -15.16 4.69
CA PRO A 143 24.56 -14.07 5.65
C PRO A 143 25.18 -14.55 6.98
N PRO A 144 25.84 -13.66 7.74
CA PRO A 144 26.30 -13.98 9.09
C PRO A 144 25.16 -14.46 9.99
N ALA A 145 25.43 -15.33 10.97
CA ALA A 145 24.41 -15.86 11.88
C ALA A 145 23.62 -14.75 12.61
N PHE A 146 22.38 -15.04 12.99
CA PHE A 146 21.57 -14.13 13.80
C PHE A 146 22.13 -14.03 15.21
N ASN A 147 22.26 -12.80 15.72
CA ASN A 147 22.68 -12.56 17.09
C ASN A 147 21.48 -12.10 17.92
N PRO A 148 20.79 -13.02 18.63
CA PRO A 148 19.65 -12.66 19.45
C PRO A 148 20.04 -11.91 20.74
N HIS A 149 21.32 -11.89 21.10
CA HIS A 149 21.81 -11.30 22.34
C HIS A 149 22.17 -9.81 22.22
N ASN A 150 22.11 -9.25 21.00
CA ASN A 150 22.32 -7.82 20.77
C ASN A 150 21.19 -7.22 19.92
N PRO A 151 20.04 -6.85 20.53
CA PRO A 151 18.91 -6.27 19.80
C PRO A 151 19.24 -5.00 19.02
N ALA A 152 20.28 -4.26 19.40
CA ALA A 152 20.71 -3.07 18.68
C ALA A 152 21.19 -3.37 17.24
N GLU A 153 21.57 -4.62 16.95
CA GLU A 153 21.96 -5.06 15.61
C GLU A 153 20.76 -5.48 14.74
N ASN A 154 19.56 -5.59 15.30
CA ASN A 154 18.38 -6.15 14.61
C ASN A 154 17.23 -5.14 14.66
N SER A 155 16.90 -4.51 13.53
CA SER A 155 15.98 -3.38 13.50
C SER A 155 14.66 -3.70 12.81
N ILE A 156 13.53 -3.30 13.39
CA ILE A 156 12.24 -3.23 12.69
C ILE A 156 11.99 -1.77 12.36
N ALA A 157 12.09 -1.41 11.09
CA ALA A 157 12.07 -0.03 10.63
C ALA A 157 10.69 0.39 10.11
N PHE A 158 10.24 1.56 10.57
CA PHE A 158 8.98 2.20 10.20
C PHE A 158 9.19 3.64 9.76
N SER A 159 8.35 4.12 8.85
CA SER A 159 8.19 5.55 8.58
C SER A 159 6.89 6.03 9.22
N LEU A 160 6.91 7.16 9.92
CA LEU A 160 5.70 7.81 10.44
C LEU A 160 5.71 9.31 10.13
N TYR A 161 4.66 9.79 9.49
CA TYR A 161 4.44 11.19 9.17
C TYR A 161 2.94 11.48 9.14
N GLY A 162 2.59 12.74 9.36
CA GLY A 162 1.23 13.19 9.58
C GLY A 162 0.70 12.87 10.97
N ASN A 163 -0.54 13.25 11.20
CA ASN A 163 -1.16 13.28 12.52
C ASN A 163 -2.41 12.40 12.61
N GLN A 164 -2.63 11.48 11.69
CA GLN A 164 -3.83 10.65 11.73
C GLN A 164 -3.65 9.46 12.68
N PRO A 165 -4.63 9.19 13.57
CA PRO A 165 -4.53 8.11 14.54
C PRO A 165 -4.48 6.73 13.89
N ARG A 166 -5.08 6.53 12.70
CA ARG A 166 -4.89 5.30 11.91
C ARG A 166 -3.43 4.88 11.68
N TYR A 167 -2.49 5.82 11.70
CA TYR A 167 -1.06 5.52 11.61
C TYR A 167 -0.38 5.63 12.98
N CYS A 168 -0.64 6.72 13.71
CA CYS A 168 0.02 7.00 14.98
C CYS A 168 -0.27 5.90 16.03
N GLU A 169 -1.54 5.60 16.24
CA GLU A 169 -1.96 4.63 17.26
C GLU A 169 -1.63 3.21 16.85
N THR A 170 -1.72 2.90 15.55
CA THR A 170 -1.30 1.59 15.01
C THR A 170 0.20 1.37 15.20
N LEU A 171 1.04 2.36 14.93
CA LEU A 171 2.48 2.22 15.13
C LEU A 171 2.85 2.10 16.61
N ILE A 172 2.21 2.88 17.50
CA ILE A 172 2.39 2.70 18.95
C ILE A 172 2.04 1.25 19.33
N LYS A 173 0.92 0.73 18.83
CA LYS A 173 0.54 -0.66 19.09
C LYS A 173 1.55 -1.67 18.55
N ASN A 174 2.13 -1.41 17.38
CA ASN A 174 3.19 -2.25 16.80
C ASN A 174 4.45 -2.26 17.65
N VAL A 175 4.88 -1.12 18.21
CA VAL A 175 6.06 -1.07 19.10
C VAL A 175 5.82 -1.88 20.37
N GLU A 176 4.61 -1.81 20.93
CA GLU A 176 4.23 -2.64 22.09
C GLU A 176 4.28 -4.14 21.75
N VAL A 177 3.62 -4.53 20.65
CA VAL A 177 3.52 -5.93 20.20
C VAL A 177 4.89 -6.50 19.79
N ALA A 178 5.77 -5.68 19.22
CA ALA A 178 7.11 -6.09 18.84
C ALA A 178 7.93 -6.61 20.03
N ARG A 179 7.72 -6.06 21.23
CA ARG A 179 8.44 -6.53 22.44
C ARG A 179 8.09 -7.97 22.80
N GLU A 180 6.89 -8.42 22.44
CA GLU A 180 6.44 -9.80 22.67
C GLU A 180 6.87 -10.73 21.53
N LEU A 181 6.64 -10.32 20.28
CA LEU A 181 6.88 -11.16 19.11
C LEU A 181 8.34 -11.18 18.66
N TYR A 182 9.08 -10.11 18.92
CA TYR A 182 10.44 -9.86 18.44
C TYR A 182 11.36 -9.37 19.56
N PRO A 183 11.53 -10.10 20.68
CA PRO A 183 12.30 -9.64 21.85
C PRO A 183 13.78 -9.39 21.55
N ALA A 184 14.30 -10.00 20.48
CA ALA A 184 15.67 -9.83 19.99
C ALA A 184 15.83 -8.67 18.98
N TRP A 185 14.80 -7.85 18.78
CA TRP A 185 14.76 -6.76 17.81
C TRP A 185 14.43 -5.43 18.47
N GLN A 186 14.89 -4.36 17.85
CA GLN A 186 14.63 -2.98 18.24
C GLN A 186 13.77 -2.30 17.17
N CYS A 187 12.60 -1.76 17.56
CA CYS A 187 11.85 -0.89 16.67
C CYS A 187 12.60 0.43 16.45
N ARG A 188 12.72 0.84 15.19
CA ARG A 188 13.23 2.15 14.77
C ARG A 188 12.17 2.87 13.97
N VAL A 189 11.84 4.10 14.37
CA VAL A 189 10.85 4.93 13.71
C VAL A 189 11.52 6.18 13.15
N TYR A 190 11.43 6.35 11.84
CA TYR A 190 11.80 7.56 11.14
C TYR A 190 10.56 8.46 11.06
N LEU A 191 10.61 9.63 11.70
CA LEU A 191 9.45 10.52 11.83
C LEU A 191 9.82 12.00 11.78
N ASP A 192 8.83 12.85 11.52
CA ASP A 192 9.01 14.31 11.45
C ASP A 192 8.05 15.08 12.36
N GLU A 193 8.23 16.40 12.39
CA GLU A 193 7.45 17.38 13.15
C GLU A 193 5.94 17.40 12.84
N SER A 194 5.49 16.75 11.76
CA SER A 194 4.05 16.63 11.47
C SER A 194 3.35 15.59 12.35
N VAL A 195 4.11 14.74 13.03
CA VAL A 195 3.64 13.78 14.03
C VAL A 195 3.44 14.48 15.38
N PRO A 196 2.27 14.34 16.05
CA PRO A 196 2.01 15.00 17.33
C PRO A 196 3.02 14.63 18.43
N GLN A 197 3.44 15.60 19.25
CA GLN A 197 4.47 15.39 20.28
C GLN A 197 4.15 14.28 21.28
N HIS A 198 2.88 14.06 21.60
CA HIS A 198 2.47 12.96 22.49
C HIS A 198 2.74 11.58 21.87
N VAL A 199 2.75 11.46 20.54
CA VAL A 199 3.10 10.24 19.81
C VAL A 199 4.61 9.99 19.89
N TRP A 200 5.44 11.04 19.71
CA TRP A 200 6.89 10.95 19.93
C TRP A 200 7.20 10.41 21.33
N GLN A 201 6.59 11.00 22.36
CA GLN A 201 6.78 10.59 23.75
C GLN A 201 6.33 9.15 24.01
N ARG A 202 5.17 8.75 23.46
CA ARG A 202 4.64 7.38 23.62
C ARG A 202 5.50 6.34 22.91
N LEU A 203 6.00 6.62 21.71
CA LEU A 203 6.91 5.73 20.99
C LEU A 203 8.24 5.57 21.74
N GLN A 204 8.82 6.67 22.23
CA GLN A 204 10.04 6.64 23.03
C GLN A 204 9.83 5.87 24.34
N HIS A 205 8.71 6.10 25.03
CA HIS A 205 8.38 5.39 26.27
C HIS A 205 8.14 3.89 26.05
N ALA A 206 7.52 3.52 24.91
CA ALA A 206 7.36 2.13 24.51
C ALA A 206 8.70 1.43 24.19
N GLY A 207 9.77 2.21 23.98
CA GLY A 207 11.14 1.75 23.78
C GLY A 207 11.62 1.83 22.34
N ALA A 208 10.95 2.56 21.44
CA ALA A 208 11.41 2.73 20.07
C ALA A 208 12.62 3.68 19.96
N GLN A 209 13.53 3.37 19.04
CA GLN A 209 14.56 4.30 18.60
C GLN A 209 13.93 5.30 17.62
N LEU A 210 14.01 6.60 17.91
CA LEU A 210 13.46 7.64 17.05
C LEU A 210 14.57 8.27 16.20
N VAL A 211 14.29 8.50 14.93
CA VAL A 211 15.14 9.24 13.98
C VAL A 211 14.34 10.42 13.46
N ASP A 212 14.79 11.63 13.79
CA ASP A 212 14.14 12.87 13.37
C ASP A 212 14.47 13.20 11.91
N MET A 213 13.43 13.21 11.08
CA MET A 213 13.47 13.47 9.64
C MET A 213 12.95 14.87 9.29
N SER A 214 12.69 15.74 10.28
CA SER A 214 12.09 17.08 10.06
C SER A 214 12.93 17.96 9.12
N HIS A 215 14.24 17.72 9.05
CA HIS A 215 15.16 18.44 8.16
C HIS A 215 15.45 17.72 6.84
N GLU A 216 14.96 16.50 6.62
CA GLU A 216 15.08 15.78 5.34
C GLU A 216 14.01 16.28 4.36
N LYS A 217 14.43 16.68 3.16
CA LYS A 217 13.56 17.29 2.14
C LYS A 217 13.67 16.64 0.76
N GLU A 218 14.69 15.80 0.54
CA GLU A 218 14.98 15.16 -0.74
C GLU A 218 14.42 13.74 -0.81
N ILE A 219 14.34 13.04 0.34
CA ILE A 219 13.82 11.69 0.43
C ILE A 219 12.36 11.73 0.90
N GLN A 220 11.45 11.14 0.12
CA GLN A 220 10.04 11.07 0.49
C GLN A 220 9.82 10.23 1.78
N PRO A 221 8.82 10.58 2.61
CA PRO A 221 8.54 9.86 3.85
C PRO A 221 8.30 8.35 3.70
N THR A 222 7.71 7.93 2.58
CA THR A 222 7.51 6.52 2.23
C THR A 222 8.81 5.73 2.06
N LEU A 223 9.95 6.41 1.89
CA LEU A 223 11.26 5.76 1.73
C LEU A 223 12.11 5.74 3.01
N TRP A 224 11.78 6.56 4.03
CA TRP A 224 12.67 6.74 5.20
C TRP A 224 13.02 5.44 5.92
N ARG A 225 12.06 4.52 6.07
CA ARG A 225 12.29 3.21 6.70
C ARG A 225 13.39 2.39 6.02
N PHE A 226 13.70 2.63 4.75
CA PHE A 226 14.79 1.93 4.06
C PHE A 226 16.18 2.44 4.46
N LEU A 227 16.30 3.64 5.04
CA LEU A 227 17.58 4.21 5.52
C LEU A 227 18.27 3.34 6.58
N VAL A 228 17.53 2.42 7.21
CA VAL A 228 18.08 1.42 8.13
C VAL A 228 19.18 0.57 7.47
N MET A 229 19.13 0.41 6.15
CA MET A 229 20.11 -0.38 5.38
C MET A 229 21.49 0.27 5.33
N ASP A 230 21.57 1.61 5.42
CA ASP A 230 22.82 2.35 5.43
C ASP A 230 23.47 2.43 6.82
N ASP A 231 22.76 2.02 7.89
CA ASP A 231 23.30 2.01 9.24
C ASP A 231 24.29 0.85 9.44
N PRO A 232 25.59 1.10 9.67
CA PRO A 232 26.60 0.06 9.81
C PRO A 232 26.49 -0.73 11.13
N THR A 233 25.70 -0.24 12.10
CA THR A 233 25.45 -0.94 13.37
C THR A 233 24.36 -2.01 13.22
N VAL A 234 23.51 -1.89 12.19
CA VAL A 234 22.46 -2.86 11.90
C VAL A 234 23.06 -4.04 11.12
N ARG A 235 22.72 -5.26 11.52
CA ARG A 235 23.07 -6.51 10.84
C ARG A 235 21.89 -7.11 10.12
N ARG A 236 20.69 -6.98 10.69
CA ARG A 236 19.43 -7.40 10.07
C ARG A 236 18.37 -6.34 10.24
N PHE A 237 17.52 -6.23 9.23
CA PHE A 237 16.39 -5.32 9.26
C PHE A 237 15.13 -6.00 8.74
N ILE A 238 14.00 -5.57 9.28
CA ILE A 238 12.65 -5.84 8.78
C ILE A 238 12.03 -4.49 8.50
N ILE A 239 11.36 -4.36 7.36
CA ILE A 239 10.66 -3.15 6.97
C ILE A 239 9.16 -3.38 7.10
N ARG A 240 8.46 -2.49 7.82
CA ARG A 240 7.01 -2.57 8.02
C ARG A 240 6.33 -1.22 7.80
N ASP A 241 5.10 -1.29 7.31
CA ASP A 241 4.22 -0.12 7.20
C ASP A 241 3.59 0.18 8.56
N ALA A 242 3.43 1.47 8.88
CA ALA A 242 2.92 1.92 10.18
C ALA A 242 1.47 1.50 10.46
N ASP A 243 0.66 1.31 9.42
CA ASP A 243 -0.75 0.90 9.53
C ASP A 243 -0.97 -0.62 9.45
N SER A 244 0.09 -1.42 9.36
CA SER A 244 0.00 -2.89 9.32
C SER A 244 0.41 -3.49 10.66
N LEU A 245 -0.52 -4.15 11.36
CA LEU A 245 -0.23 -4.73 12.67
C LEU A 245 0.67 -5.97 12.57
N LEU A 246 1.67 -6.05 13.46
CA LEU A 246 2.54 -7.22 13.64
C LEU A 246 1.74 -8.43 14.15
N SER A 247 2.03 -9.62 13.66
CA SER A 247 1.32 -10.85 14.07
C SER A 247 2.22 -12.07 14.27
N GLU A 248 1.69 -13.07 14.95
CA GLU A 248 2.32 -14.37 15.17
C GLU A 248 2.73 -15.05 13.86
N ARG A 249 1.93 -14.87 12.80
CA ARG A 249 2.18 -15.46 11.48
C ARG A 249 3.44 -14.89 10.83
N GLU A 250 3.62 -13.57 10.85
CA GLU A 250 4.84 -12.96 10.31
C GLU A 250 6.07 -13.23 11.19
N ALA A 251 5.91 -13.34 12.51
CA ALA A 251 7.00 -13.70 13.41
C ALA A 251 7.56 -15.11 13.09
N ALA A 252 6.68 -16.07 12.81
CA ALA A 252 7.09 -17.40 12.38
C ALA A 252 7.80 -17.39 11.01
N ALA A 253 7.32 -16.59 10.05
CA ALA A 253 7.96 -16.42 8.74
C ALA A 253 9.35 -15.78 8.86
N VAL A 254 9.49 -14.75 9.70
CA VAL A 254 10.79 -14.14 9.99
C VAL A 254 11.72 -15.15 10.64
N GLN A 255 11.26 -15.96 11.59
CA GLN A 255 12.09 -17.00 12.20
C GLN A 255 12.57 -18.02 11.16
N ALA A 256 11.69 -18.48 10.27
CA ALA A 256 12.06 -19.38 9.17
C ALA A 256 13.13 -18.76 8.25
N TRP A 257 13.07 -17.44 8.01
CA TRP A 257 14.12 -16.73 7.28
C TRP A 257 15.44 -16.68 8.05
N LEU A 258 15.42 -16.37 9.35
CA LEU A 258 16.62 -16.32 10.17
C LEU A 258 17.38 -17.66 10.19
N ASP A 259 16.64 -18.77 10.08
CA ASP A 259 17.17 -20.14 10.03
C ASP A 259 17.57 -20.59 8.61
N SER A 260 17.43 -19.73 7.61
CA SER A 260 17.70 -20.01 6.20
C SER A 260 19.03 -19.41 5.72
N PRO A 261 19.58 -19.88 4.58
CA PRO A 261 20.78 -19.30 3.98
C PRO A 261 20.53 -18.01 3.17
N PHE A 262 19.30 -17.47 3.19
CA PHE A 262 18.91 -16.36 2.31
C PHE A 262 19.22 -14.99 2.91
N TRP A 263 19.76 -14.10 2.09
CA TRP A 263 20.08 -12.72 2.49
C TRP A 263 18.84 -11.85 2.71
N PHE A 264 17.74 -12.16 2.03
CA PHE A 264 16.50 -11.39 2.06
C PHE A 264 15.28 -12.26 2.35
N HIS A 265 14.24 -11.61 2.88
CA HIS A 265 12.94 -12.18 3.18
C HIS A 265 11.82 -11.35 2.58
N HIS A 266 10.77 -12.00 2.10
CA HIS A 266 9.55 -11.34 1.63
C HIS A 266 8.32 -12.18 1.94
N MET A 267 7.17 -11.51 2.12
CA MET A 267 5.91 -12.16 2.42
C MET A 267 4.80 -11.63 1.51
N ARG A 268 3.87 -12.48 1.08
CA ARG A 268 2.61 -12.11 0.41
C ARG A 268 1.45 -12.87 1.05
N ASP A 269 0.48 -12.14 1.59
CA ASP A 269 -0.65 -12.74 2.32
C ASP A 269 -2.05 -12.35 1.83
N TYR A 270 -2.17 -11.69 0.67
CA TYR A 270 -3.46 -11.22 0.19
C TYR A 270 -3.52 -11.10 -1.34
N PHE A 271 -4.70 -11.21 -1.93
CA PHE A 271 -4.85 -11.26 -3.39
C PHE A 271 -4.49 -9.96 -4.11
N THR A 272 -4.31 -8.84 -3.38
CA THR A 272 -3.80 -7.58 -3.93
C THR A 272 -2.28 -7.45 -3.87
N HIS A 273 -1.57 -8.43 -3.30
CA HIS A 273 -0.13 -8.39 -3.09
C HIS A 273 0.66 -8.80 -4.34
N THR A 274 0.34 -8.22 -5.50
CA THR A 274 0.94 -8.53 -6.81
C THR A 274 2.20 -7.70 -7.13
N GLU A 275 2.88 -7.22 -6.09
CA GLU A 275 4.10 -6.43 -6.20
C GLU A 275 5.35 -7.31 -6.04
N LEU A 276 6.46 -7.00 -6.75
CA LEU A 276 7.70 -7.79 -6.69
C LEU A 276 8.32 -7.81 -5.28
N LEU A 277 8.26 -6.65 -4.61
CA LEU A 277 8.65 -6.47 -3.22
C LEU A 277 7.68 -5.45 -2.60
N LEU A 278 6.83 -5.91 -1.68
CA LEU A 278 5.89 -5.07 -0.94
C LEU A 278 6.67 -4.21 0.04
N ALA A 279 6.46 -2.90 -0.01
CA ALA A 279 7.32 -1.94 0.68
C ALA A 279 7.33 -2.07 2.21
N GLY A 280 6.28 -2.65 2.79
CA GLY A 280 6.18 -2.96 4.21
C GLY A 280 6.21 -4.45 4.56
N MET A 281 6.62 -5.38 3.69
CA MET A 281 6.56 -6.83 4.01
C MET A 281 7.84 -7.58 3.61
N TRP A 282 8.99 -6.99 3.92
CA TRP A 282 10.29 -7.58 3.56
C TRP A 282 11.37 -7.28 4.60
N GLY A 283 12.47 -8.02 4.52
CA GLY A 283 13.63 -7.82 5.38
C GLY A 283 14.91 -8.26 4.68
N GLY A 284 16.05 -7.94 5.29
CA GLY A 284 17.34 -8.26 4.74
C GLY A 284 18.49 -8.15 5.72
N CYS A 285 19.66 -8.58 5.25
CA CYS A 285 20.91 -8.45 5.98
C CYS A 285 21.72 -7.25 5.46
N HIS A 286 22.44 -6.59 6.36
CA HIS A 286 23.28 -5.45 6.02
C HIS A 286 24.47 -5.84 5.12
N GLY A 287 24.94 -4.88 4.32
CA GLY A 287 26.21 -4.98 3.59
C GLY A 287 26.10 -5.34 2.11
N VAL A 288 24.92 -5.77 1.64
CA VAL A 288 24.65 -6.04 0.22
C VAL A 288 24.45 -4.75 -0.56
N VAL A 289 23.50 -3.92 -0.13
CA VAL A 289 23.18 -2.64 -0.75
C VAL A 289 23.92 -1.54 0.02
N ARG A 290 24.52 -0.58 -0.70
CA ARG A 290 25.33 0.49 -0.12
C ARG A 290 24.91 1.84 -0.69
N ASN A 291 25.09 2.91 0.10
CA ASN A 291 24.80 4.27 -0.31
C ASN A 291 23.32 4.43 -0.75
N LEU A 292 22.42 3.78 -0.03
CA LEU A 292 21.00 3.72 -0.38
C LEU A 292 20.37 5.12 -0.35
N ALA A 293 20.74 5.96 0.61
CA ALA A 293 20.27 7.35 0.70
C ALA A 293 20.52 8.11 -0.60
N GLN A 294 21.72 8.00 -1.18
CA GLN A 294 22.00 8.65 -2.47
C GLN A 294 21.24 8.00 -3.62
N GLN A 295 21.13 6.67 -3.65
CA GLN A 295 20.32 5.99 -4.67
C GLN A 295 18.85 6.45 -4.65
N MET A 296 18.29 6.68 -3.45
CA MET A 296 16.95 7.22 -3.27
C MET A 296 16.85 8.66 -3.77
N ARG A 297 17.81 9.54 -3.45
CA ARG A 297 17.86 10.92 -3.99
C ARG A 297 17.93 10.94 -5.51
N ASP A 298 18.81 10.12 -6.09
CA ASP A 298 18.99 10.02 -7.54
C ASP A 298 17.73 9.49 -8.24
N PHE A 299 17.03 8.54 -7.60
CA PHE A 299 15.74 8.05 -8.05
C PHE A 299 14.68 9.15 -8.00
N MET A 300 14.57 9.85 -6.86
CA MET A 300 13.61 10.93 -6.66
C MET A 300 13.79 12.08 -7.65
N ALA A 301 15.02 12.41 -8.01
CA ALA A 301 15.33 13.43 -9.01
C ALA A 301 14.81 13.09 -10.43
N ARG A 302 14.53 11.82 -10.72
CA ARG A 302 14.10 11.33 -12.05
C ARG A 302 12.67 10.81 -12.07
N TYR A 303 12.11 10.44 -10.92
CA TYR A 303 10.81 9.80 -10.84
C TYR A 303 9.67 10.79 -11.08
N THR A 304 8.87 10.52 -12.12
CA THR A 304 7.70 11.32 -12.51
C THR A 304 6.37 10.61 -12.25
N GLY A 305 6.40 9.47 -11.56
CA GLY A 305 5.21 8.67 -11.25
C GLY A 305 4.43 9.19 -10.04
N ASN A 306 3.42 8.42 -9.63
CA ASN A 306 2.60 8.76 -8.47
C ASN A 306 3.41 8.64 -7.18
N GLN A 307 3.40 9.70 -6.36
CA GLN A 307 4.11 9.76 -5.08
C GLN A 307 3.70 8.65 -4.09
N ARG A 308 2.45 8.16 -4.18
CA ARG A 308 1.94 7.09 -3.32
C ARG A 308 2.67 5.76 -3.54
N PHE A 309 3.20 5.51 -4.73
CA PHE A 309 3.84 4.25 -5.11
C PHE A 309 5.34 4.38 -5.30
N THR A 310 5.93 5.51 -4.88
CA THR A 310 7.36 5.79 -5.00
C THR A 310 8.21 4.69 -4.38
N ASP A 311 7.83 4.21 -3.20
CA ASP A 311 8.58 3.19 -2.47
C ASP A 311 8.59 1.84 -3.19
N GLN A 312 7.43 1.33 -3.58
CA GLN A 312 7.35 0.08 -4.34
C GLN A 312 8.06 0.17 -5.70
N TYR A 313 7.94 1.30 -6.39
CA TYR A 313 8.63 1.47 -7.67
C TYR A 313 10.15 1.56 -7.49
N PHE A 314 10.63 2.27 -6.46
CA PHE A 314 12.05 2.29 -6.09
C PHE A 314 12.56 0.86 -5.81
N LEU A 315 11.82 0.07 -5.02
CA LEU A 315 12.20 -1.31 -4.72
C LEU A 315 12.31 -2.18 -5.97
N LYS A 316 11.35 -2.06 -6.91
CA LYS A 316 11.39 -2.78 -8.19
C LYS A 316 12.63 -2.43 -9.02
N VAL A 317 12.96 -1.15 -9.12
CA VAL A 317 14.05 -0.68 -9.99
C VAL A 317 15.42 -0.90 -9.35
N ALA A 318 15.58 -0.51 -8.09
CA ALA A 318 16.88 -0.45 -7.44
C ALA A 318 17.25 -1.76 -6.73
N LEU A 319 16.29 -2.42 -6.08
CA LEU A 319 16.60 -3.53 -5.17
C LEU A 319 16.27 -4.91 -5.75
N TRP A 320 15.15 -5.05 -6.46
CA TRP A 320 14.68 -6.35 -6.98
C TRP A 320 15.74 -7.15 -7.77
N PRO A 321 16.56 -6.55 -8.67
CA PRO A 321 17.58 -7.31 -9.40
C PRO A 321 18.56 -8.06 -8.48
N THR A 322 18.84 -7.49 -7.31
CA THR A 322 19.71 -8.07 -6.27
C THR A 322 18.93 -8.98 -5.34
N VAL A 323 17.81 -8.50 -4.79
CA VAL A 323 17.01 -9.21 -3.78
C VAL A 323 16.60 -10.61 -4.28
N ARG A 324 16.13 -10.70 -5.54
CA ARG A 324 15.67 -11.98 -6.13
C ARG A 324 16.74 -13.07 -6.20
N ALA A 325 18.03 -12.71 -6.11
CA ALA A 325 19.12 -13.68 -6.19
C ALA A 325 19.35 -14.47 -4.89
N SER A 326 18.84 -13.99 -3.75
CA SER A 326 18.92 -14.69 -2.46
C SER A 326 17.72 -14.30 -1.58
N LEU A 327 16.59 -14.93 -1.83
CA LEU A 327 15.29 -14.58 -1.23
C LEU A 327 14.58 -15.83 -0.69
N LEU A 328 14.23 -15.80 0.60
CA LEU A 328 13.13 -16.62 1.11
C LEU A 328 11.83 -15.82 0.94
N SER A 329 10.85 -16.39 0.23
CA SER A 329 9.53 -15.78 0.08
C SER A 329 8.46 -16.70 0.66
N HIS A 330 7.52 -16.18 1.44
CA HIS A 330 6.31 -16.90 1.84
C HIS A 330 5.09 -16.36 1.08
N ASP A 331 4.37 -17.23 0.38
CA ASP A 331 3.23 -16.88 -0.48
C ASP A 331 2.42 -18.15 -0.82
N ASP A 332 1.19 -18.21 -0.32
CA ASP A 332 0.23 -19.30 -0.61
C ASP A 332 -0.67 -19.00 -1.84
N LEU A 333 -0.63 -17.77 -2.37
CA LEU A 333 -1.58 -17.30 -3.37
C LEU A 333 -1.04 -17.40 -4.79
N PHE A 334 0.18 -16.91 -5.03
CA PHE A 334 0.70 -16.75 -6.40
C PHE A 334 1.82 -17.72 -6.75
N HIS A 335 2.46 -18.34 -5.75
CA HIS A 335 3.59 -19.27 -5.91
C HIS A 335 4.73 -18.68 -6.76
N PHE A 336 4.93 -17.37 -6.69
CA PHE A 336 5.93 -16.67 -7.49
C PHE A 336 7.33 -16.85 -6.89
N HIS A 337 8.34 -17.02 -7.75
CA HIS A 337 9.76 -17.08 -7.38
C HIS A 337 10.09 -18.13 -6.30
N GLN A 338 9.61 -19.37 -6.48
CA GLN A 338 9.84 -20.50 -5.56
C GLN A 338 9.38 -20.24 -4.12
N ALA A 339 8.34 -19.42 -3.98
CA ALA A 339 7.77 -19.13 -2.67
C ALA A 339 7.35 -20.40 -1.93
N GLN A 340 7.58 -20.36 -0.62
CA GLN A 340 7.25 -21.42 0.32
C GLN A 340 5.89 -21.15 0.96
N PRO A 341 5.20 -22.19 1.43
CA PRO A 341 4.05 -22.01 2.29
C PRO A 341 4.41 -21.25 3.58
N TRP A 342 3.41 -20.67 4.23
CA TRP A 342 3.61 -20.06 5.55
C TRP A 342 3.98 -21.12 6.60
N PRO A 343 4.95 -20.87 7.48
CA PRO A 343 5.29 -21.78 8.56
C PRO A 343 4.16 -21.87 9.59
N ALA A 344 4.15 -22.96 10.37
CA ALA A 344 3.22 -23.10 11.49
C ALA A 344 3.45 -21.98 12.52
N HIS A 345 2.36 -21.43 13.06
CA HIS A 345 2.39 -20.33 14.02
C HIS A 345 1.27 -20.46 15.06
N ALA A 346 1.43 -19.76 16.18
CA ALA A 346 0.36 -19.60 17.15
C ALA A 346 -0.82 -18.80 16.54
N PRO A 347 -2.06 -18.96 17.04
CA PRO A 347 -3.20 -18.22 16.53
C PRO A 347 -2.93 -16.71 16.48
N VAL A 348 -3.32 -16.07 15.38
CA VAL A 348 -3.16 -14.63 15.22
C VAL A 348 -4.04 -13.90 16.25
N ARG A 349 -3.44 -12.94 16.96
CA ARG A 349 -4.14 -12.17 18.01
C ARG A 349 -5.24 -11.25 17.48
N TRP A 350 -5.14 -10.80 16.23
CA TRP A 350 -6.07 -9.86 15.60
C TRP A 350 -7.26 -10.60 15.00
N GLN A 351 -8.36 -10.67 15.76
CA GLN A 351 -9.56 -11.40 15.36
C GLN A 351 -10.49 -10.52 14.50
N THR A 352 -10.06 -10.21 13.27
CA THR A 352 -10.90 -9.53 12.27
C THR A 352 -11.14 -10.45 11.07
N GLU A 353 -12.28 -10.29 10.39
CA GLU A 353 -12.70 -11.16 9.27
C GLU A 353 -11.69 -11.17 8.11
N HIS A 354 -10.93 -10.10 7.96
CA HIS A 354 -10.05 -9.88 6.81
C HIS A 354 -8.58 -9.66 7.21
N PHE A 355 -8.20 -10.07 8.43
CA PHE A 355 -6.80 -9.96 8.84
C PHE A 355 -5.91 -10.78 7.91
N HIS A 356 -4.83 -10.16 7.45
CA HIS A 356 -3.72 -10.78 6.76
C HIS A 356 -2.45 -9.98 7.07
N VAL A 357 -1.27 -10.60 6.93
CA VAL A 357 -0.01 -9.84 7.11
C VAL A 357 0.03 -8.73 6.07
N GLY A 358 0.19 -7.48 6.53
CA GLY A 358 0.15 -6.29 5.66
C GLY A 358 -1.23 -5.64 5.52
N SER A 359 -2.26 -6.15 6.18
CA SER A 359 -3.59 -5.51 6.16
C SER A 359 -3.54 -4.15 6.87
N ASN A 360 -4.08 -3.11 6.22
CA ASN A 360 -4.28 -1.81 6.82
C ASN A 360 -5.26 -1.92 8.00
N ALA A 361 -4.82 -1.64 9.23
CA ALA A 361 -5.64 -1.67 10.45
C ALA A 361 -6.57 -0.46 10.56
N GLY A 362 -6.27 0.63 9.88
CA GLY A 362 -6.96 1.92 9.85
C GLY A 362 -8.11 2.04 8.85
N TYR A 363 -8.82 0.95 8.57
CA TYR A 363 -9.91 0.92 7.57
C TYR A 363 -11.23 1.52 8.07
N ALA A 364 -11.37 1.76 9.38
CA ALA A 364 -12.56 2.33 9.98
C ALA A 364 -12.41 3.83 10.23
N SER A 365 -13.51 4.50 10.52
CA SER A 365 -13.52 5.92 10.90
C SER A 365 -14.57 6.18 11.95
N MET A 366 -14.30 7.15 12.81
CA MET A 366 -15.33 7.76 13.65
C MET A 366 -15.82 9.03 13.02
N THR A 367 -17.09 9.34 13.26
CA THR A 367 -17.69 10.60 12.83
C THR A 367 -18.50 11.24 13.94
N GLY A 368 -18.69 12.54 13.83
CA GLY A 368 -19.51 13.30 14.76
C GLY A 368 -19.80 14.71 14.25
N LYS A 369 -20.64 15.44 14.96
CA LYS A 369 -20.98 16.82 14.58
C LYS A 369 -19.78 17.74 14.80
N ALA A 370 -19.44 18.53 13.79
CA ALA A 370 -18.48 19.62 13.92
C ALA A 370 -19.13 20.77 14.71
N THR A 371 -18.44 21.26 15.74
CA THR A 371 -18.96 22.33 16.63
C THR A 371 -18.15 23.61 16.51
N ALA A 372 -16.84 23.50 16.31
CA ALA A 372 -15.94 24.65 16.18
C ALA A 372 -14.77 24.32 15.23
N PRO A 373 -15.04 24.09 13.93
CA PRO A 373 -13.98 23.77 12.99
C PRO A 373 -13.02 24.97 12.80
N CYS A 374 -11.72 24.69 12.83
CA CYS A 374 -10.67 25.63 12.49
C CYS A 374 -9.91 25.10 11.28
N ASN A 375 -9.80 25.88 10.20
CA ASN A 375 -9.08 25.52 8.98
C ASN A 375 -9.48 24.14 8.40
N GLY A 376 -10.78 23.81 8.43
CA GLY A 376 -11.29 22.53 7.92
C GLY A 376 -11.05 21.32 8.83
N ALA A 377 -10.63 21.52 10.08
CA ALA A 377 -10.43 20.46 11.06
C ALA A 377 -11.14 20.74 12.39
N GLN A 378 -11.59 19.68 13.06
CA GLN A 378 -12.14 19.68 14.40
C GLN A 378 -11.18 18.92 15.32
N GLN A 379 -10.78 19.48 16.46
CA GLN A 379 -10.00 18.72 17.43
C GLN A 379 -10.89 17.67 18.08
N VAL A 380 -10.38 16.45 18.19
CA VAL A 380 -11.08 15.32 18.78
C VAL A 380 -10.17 14.69 19.82
N GLU A 381 -10.61 14.71 21.08
CA GLU A 381 -9.97 14.02 22.19
C GLU A 381 -10.36 12.55 22.19
N LEU A 382 -9.35 11.69 22.28
CA LEU A 382 -9.43 10.27 22.56
C LEU A 382 -8.96 10.06 24.01
N ALA A 383 -9.82 9.53 24.88
CA ALA A 383 -9.44 9.25 26.27
C ALA A 383 -9.69 7.79 26.66
N CYS A 384 -8.63 7.14 27.14
CA CYS A 384 -8.60 5.73 27.55
C CYS A 384 -7.61 5.54 28.71
N GLY A 385 -7.96 4.70 29.70
CA GLY A 385 -7.05 4.35 30.79
C GLY A 385 -6.55 5.52 31.64
N GLY A 386 -7.34 6.61 31.75
CA GLY A 386 -6.95 7.82 32.48
C GLY A 386 -5.98 8.74 31.73
N GLN A 387 -5.65 8.43 30.48
CA GLN A 387 -4.89 9.29 29.56
C GLN A 387 -5.81 9.85 28.48
N SER A 388 -5.46 11.02 27.96
CA SER A 388 -6.16 11.59 26.79
C SER A 388 -5.20 12.24 25.80
N TRP A 389 -5.59 12.19 24.53
CA TRP A 389 -4.81 12.70 23.41
C TRP A 389 -5.72 13.35 22.37
N CYS A 390 -5.28 14.45 21.78
CA CYS A 390 -6.06 15.18 20.79
C CYS A 390 -5.51 14.96 19.38
N TYR A 391 -6.43 14.69 18.46
CA TYR A 391 -6.16 14.53 17.04
C TYR A 391 -7.03 15.46 16.21
N PRO A 392 -6.51 16.05 15.12
CA PRO A 392 -7.33 16.82 14.19
C PRO A 392 -8.13 15.87 13.29
N ALA A 393 -9.45 15.93 13.39
CA ALA A 393 -10.38 15.25 12.49
C ALA A 393 -10.76 16.15 11.31
N ARG A 394 -10.80 15.61 10.10
CA ARG A 394 -11.17 16.37 8.89
C ARG A 394 -12.66 16.67 8.90
N VAL A 395 -13.06 17.91 8.63
CA VAL A 395 -14.47 18.28 8.47
C VAL A 395 -14.91 18.10 7.02
N VAL A 396 -16.04 17.43 6.84
CA VAL A 396 -16.68 17.12 5.56
C VAL A 396 -18.06 17.78 5.55
N ASN A 397 -18.43 18.38 4.41
CA ASN A 397 -19.71 19.09 4.23
C ASN A 397 -20.01 20.14 5.33
N GLU A 398 -18.95 20.75 5.89
CA GLU A 398 -19.00 21.81 6.91
C GLU A 398 -19.76 21.47 8.22
N SER A 399 -20.16 20.21 8.42
CA SER A 399 -21.08 19.82 9.50
C SER A 399 -20.69 18.54 10.23
N GLU A 400 -19.89 17.68 9.61
CA GLU A 400 -19.46 16.40 10.18
C GLU A 400 -17.95 16.31 10.15
N TRP A 401 -17.34 15.93 11.28
CA TRP A 401 -15.93 15.55 11.30
C TRP A 401 -15.80 14.05 11.07
N VAL A 402 -14.70 13.65 10.41
CA VAL A 402 -14.32 12.27 10.13
C VAL A 402 -12.89 12.06 10.61
N LEU A 403 -12.69 11.06 11.47
CA LEU A 403 -11.39 10.67 12.00
C LEU A 403 -11.11 9.20 11.67
N PRO A 404 -10.23 8.90 10.71
CA PRO A 404 -9.79 7.53 10.43
C PRO A 404 -9.04 6.91 11.60
N MET A 405 -9.50 5.75 12.06
CA MET A 405 -9.07 5.11 13.31
C MET A 405 -8.75 3.63 13.06
N PRO A 406 -7.78 3.06 13.79
CA PRO A 406 -7.56 1.62 13.73
C PRO A 406 -8.70 0.85 14.38
N PHE A 407 -8.99 -0.35 13.86
CA PHE A 407 -10.14 -1.15 14.31
C PHE A 407 -10.14 -1.40 15.83
N PHE A 408 -8.97 -1.62 16.45
CA PHE A 408 -8.89 -1.92 17.87
C PHE A 408 -9.31 -0.74 18.76
N LEU A 409 -9.17 0.52 18.29
CA LEU A 409 -9.71 1.68 19.01
C LEU A 409 -11.21 1.85 18.79
N ILE A 410 -11.72 1.48 17.60
CA ILE A 410 -13.17 1.41 17.37
C ILE A 410 -13.80 0.36 18.29
N ASP A 411 -13.15 -0.80 18.45
CA ASP A 411 -13.64 -1.87 19.31
C ASP A 411 -13.58 -1.47 20.78
N ALA A 412 -12.48 -0.85 21.25
CA ALA A 412 -12.39 -0.28 22.59
C ALA A 412 -13.48 0.76 22.87
N TRP A 413 -13.82 1.59 21.89
CA TRP A 413 -14.92 2.56 22.02
C TRP A 413 -16.28 1.87 22.11
N LYS A 414 -16.54 0.86 21.26
CA LYS A 414 -17.78 0.07 21.33
C LYS A 414 -17.91 -0.66 22.67
N ALA A 415 -16.79 -1.06 23.28
CA ALA A 415 -16.75 -1.67 24.60
C ALA A 415 -16.88 -0.67 25.76
N GLY A 416 -16.84 0.64 25.49
CA GLY A 416 -16.89 1.69 26.51
C GLY A 416 -15.56 1.96 27.22
N GLU A 417 -14.46 1.40 26.72
CA GLU A 417 -13.09 1.55 27.27
C GLU A 417 -12.39 2.81 26.74
N LEU A 418 -12.79 3.25 25.55
CA LEU A 418 -12.34 4.50 24.92
C LEU A 418 -13.51 5.49 24.85
N THR A 419 -13.26 6.74 25.24
CA THR A 419 -14.20 7.85 25.01
C THR A 419 -13.66 8.79 23.95
N VAL A 420 -14.57 9.33 23.13
CA VAL A 420 -14.24 10.22 22.01
C VAL A 420 -15.11 11.47 22.09
N ARG A 421 -14.47 12.64 22.11
CA ARG A 421 -15.14 13.94 22.31
C ARG A 421 -14.57 14.99 21.37
N ALA A 422 -15.43 15.78 20.75
CA ALA A 422 -14.99 16.96 20.01
C ALA A 422 -14.64 18.07 21.01
N CYS A 423 -13.50 18.72 20.81
CA CYS A 423 -12.94 19.74 21.69
C CYS A 423 -12.98 21.14 21.07
#